data_AF-E8KJ03-F1
#
_entry.id   AF-E8KJ03-F1
#
_cell.length_a   1.000
_cell.length_b   1.000
_cell.length_c   1.000
_cell.angle_alpha   90.00
_cell.angle_beta   90.00
_cell.angle_gamma   90.00
#
_symmetry.space_group_name_H-M   'P 1'
#
loop_
_entity.id
_entity.type
_entity.pdbx_description
1 polymer ?
#
loop_
_entity_poly.entity_id
_entity_poly.type
_entity_poly.pdbx_seq_one_letter_code
_entity_poly.pdbx_strand_id
1 'polypeptide(L)' 'MSEYSIGKVFASDKTTYQAIDQLLEQEGIRRDNNLDYTCAMYNNDDQVIATGSCFSNTLRCLAVSH' A
#
# COMPACT_ATOMS: atom_id res chain seq x y z
N MET A 1 8.82 -21.11 1.74
CA MET A 1 7.72 -20.15 1.50
C MET A 1 8.28 -18.79 1.83
N SER A 2 8.15 -17.80 0.95
CA SER A 2 8.56 -16.43 1.26
C SER A 2 7.68 -15.92 2.41
N GLU A 3 8.28 -15.32 3.44
CA GLU A 3 7.51 -14.66 4.48
C GLU A 3 7.07 -13.29 3.97
N TYR A 4 5.77 -13.07 3.94
CA TYR A 4 5.19 -11.77 3.64
C TYR A 4 4.42 -11.31 4.86
N SER A 5 4.69 -10.10 5.31
CA SER A 5 3.91 -9.48 6.38
C SER A 5 2.93 -8.49 5.78
N ILE A 6 1.74 -8.37 6.38
CA ILE A 6 0.74 -7.36 6.01
C ILE A 6 0.36 -6.55 7.24
N GLY A 7 0.30 -5.24 7.08
CA GLY A 7 -0.01 -4.33 8.17
C GLY A 7 -0.73 -3.08 7.71
N LYS A 8 -1.50 -2.48 8.63
CA LYS A 8 -2.06 -1.15 8.44
C LYS A 8 -0.95 -0.09 8.54
N VAL A 9 -0.94 0.85 7.62
CA VAL A 9 0.02 1.96 7.60
C VAL A 9 -0.53 3.15 8.37
N PHE A 10 0.18 3.57 9.41
CA PHE A 10 -0.21 4.73 10.22
C PHE A 10 0.10 6.03 9.47
N ALA A 11 -0.75 7.05 9.64
CA ALA A 11 -0.59 8.37 9.00
C ALA A 11 0.78 9.04 9.25
N SER A 12 1.46 8.69 10.35
CA SER A 12 2.80 9.18 10.68
C SER A 12 3.91 8.54 9.83
N ASP A 13 3.67 7.36 9.26
CA ASP A 13 4.66 6.60 8.49
C ASP A 13 4.74 7.11 7.04
N LYS A 14 5.40 8.25 6.88
CA LYS A 14 5.58 8.91 5.58
C LYS A 14 6.40 8.06 4.61
N THR A 15 7.34 7.27 5.11
CA THR A 15 8.24 6.45 4.28
C THR A 15 7.44 5.34 3.58
N THR A 16 6.60 4.62 4.31
CA THR A 16 5.73 3.61 3.71
C THR A 16 4.73 4.24 2.73
N TYR A 17 4.16 5.40 3.05
CA TYR A 17 3.27 6.08 2.10
C TYR A 17 3.96 6.51 0.81
N GLN A 18 5.22 6.94 0.87
CA GLN A 18 6.00 7.26 -0.34
C GLN A 18 6.23 6.02 -1.21
N ALA A 19 6.54 4.87 -0.61
CA ALA A 19 6.69 3.62 -1.34
C ALA A 19 5.35 3.15 -1.97
N ILE A 20 4.24 3.33 -1.25
CA ILE A 20 2.89 3.08 -1.77
C ILE A 20 2.59 3.99 -2.96
N ASP A 21 2.88 5.29 -2.85
CA ASP A 21 2.63 6.25 -3.93
C ASP A 21 3.42 5.86 -5.18
N GLN A 22 4.69 5.46 -5.04
CA GLN A 22 5.50 4.96 -6.14
C GLN A 22 4.94 3.67 -6.77
N LEU A 23 4.51 2.71 -5.95
CA LEU A 23 3.92 1.46 -6.43
C LEU A 23 2.62 1.70 -7.20
N LEU A 24 1.77 2.60 -6.69
CA LEU A 24 0.53 2.98 -7.36
C LEU A 24 0.81 3.70 -8.69
N GLU A 25 1.79 4.60 -8.71
CA GLU A 25 2.19 5.32 -9.92
C GLU A 25 2.69 4.39 -11.03
N GLN A 26 3.39 3.30 -10.69
CA GLN A 26 3.83 2.27 -11.65
C GLN A 26 2.63 1.60 -12.35
N GLU A 27 1.53 1.43 -11.64
CA GLU A 27 0.27 0.87 -12.16
C GLU A 27 -0.66 1.95 -12.77
N GLY A 28 -0.20 3.21 -12.87
CA GLY A 28 -1.00 4.32 -13.38
C GLY A 28 -2.13 4.78 -12.43
N ILE A 29 -2.04 4.41 -11.16
CA ILE A 29 -3.02 4.74 -10.11
C ILE A 29 -2.48 5.92 -9.29
N ARG A 30 -3.33 6.90 -9.00
CA ARG A 30 -3.05 7.93 -8.00
C ARG A 30 -3.72 7.56 -6.69
N ARG A 31 -3.00 7.69 -5.56
CA ARG A 31 -3.59 7.47 -4.24
C ARG A 31 -4.75 8.43 -3.97
N ASP A 32 -5.87 7.88 -3.53
CA ASP A 32 -7.04 8.64 -3.10
C ASP A 32 -6.76 9.36 -1.77
N ASN A 33 -7.29 10.57 -1.62
CA ASN A 33 -7.15 11.36 -0.39
C ASN A 33 -8.20 11.00 0.67
N ASN A 34 -9.27 10.29 0.29
CA ASN A 34 -10.39 9.92 1.17
C ASN A 34 -10.31 8.43 1.50
N LEU A 35 -9.28 8.02 2.25
CA LEU A 35 -9.08 6.62 2.63
C LEU A 35 -9.30 6.45 4.14
N ASP A 36 -10.05 5.42 4.54
CA ASP A 36 -10.27 5.07 5.94
C ASP A 36 -9.05 4.37 6.53
N TYR A 37 -8.43 3.51 5.73
CA TYR A 37 -7.14 2.91 6.03
C TYR A 37 -6.44 2.45 4.76
N THR A 38 -5.12 2.30 4.87
CA THR A 38 -4.26 1.70 3.86
C THR A 38 -3.47 0.58 4.51
N CYS A 39 -3.36 -0.55 3.82
CA CYS A 39 -2.46 -1.64 4.17
C CYS A 39 -1.30 -1.72 3.19
N ALA A 40 -0.15 -2.17 3.69
CA ALA A 40 1.00 -2.53 2.88
C ALA A 40 1.38 -3.98 3.17
N MET A 41 1.82 -4.67 2.12
CA MET A 41 2.50 -5.97 2.22
C MET A 41 4.00 -5.76 2.04
N TYR A 42 4.78 -6.40 2.89
CA TYR A 42 6.24 -6.30 2.89
C TYR A 42 6.88 -7.63 2.53
N ASN A 43 7.98 -7.58 1.79
CA ASN A 43 8.86 -8.73 1.58
C ASN A 43 9.85 -8.90 2.75
N ASN A 44 10.75 -9.88 2.64
CA ASN A 44 11.78 -10.16 3.66
C ASN A 44 12.78 -9.01 3.88
N ASP A 45 12.87 -8.06 2.94
CA ASP A 45 13.76 -6.90 3.01
C ASP A 45 13.02 -5.64 3.51
N ASP A 46 11.82 -5.81 4.10
CA ASP A 46 10.92 -4.75 4.56
C ASP A 46 10.50 -3.76 3.45
N GLN A 47 10.52 -4.19 2.19
CA GLN A 47 10.08 -3.39 1.05
C GLN A 47 8.59 -3.60 0.79
N VAL A 48 7.87 -2.51 0.52
CA VAL A 48 6.46 -2.57 0.11
C VAL A 48 6.34 -3.20 -1.28
N ILE A 49 5.68 -4.35 -1.36
CA ILE A 49 5.45 -5.11 -2.60
C ILE A 49 3.98 -5.19 -3.00
N ALA A 50 3.06 -4.84 -2.11
CA ALA A 50 1.66 -4.67 -2.44
C ALA A 50 0.99 -3.66 -1.51
N THR A 51 -0.10 -3.07 -1.97
CA THR A 51 -0.92 -2.16 -1.18
C THR A 51 -2.39 -2.30 -1.54
N GLY A 52 -3.26 -1.97 -0.58
CA GLY A 52 -4.69 -1.89 -0.77
C GLY A 52 -5.31 -1.02 0.31
N SER A 53 -6.24 -0.16 -0.09
CA SER A 53 -6.90 0.79 0.80
C SER A 53 -8.41 0.66 0.71
N CYS A 54 -9.12 1.00 1.80
CA CYS A 54 -10.57 1.04 1.78
C CYS A 54 -11.08 2.46 1.98
N PHE A 55 -12.19 2.75 1.30
CA PHE A 55 -13.07 3.87 1.62
C PHE A 55 -14.50 3.34 1.67
N SER A 56 -15.09 3.35 2.87
CA SER A 56 -16.35 2.69 3.18
C SER A 56 -16.35 1.23 2.69
N ASN A 57 -17.25 0.87 1.78
CA ASN A 57 -17.36 -0.47 1.20
C ASN A 57 -16.60 -0.65 -0.11
N THR A 58 -15.69 0.27 -0.46
CA THR A 58 -14.92 0.22 -1.71
C THR A 58 -13.45 -0.05 -1.45
N LEU A 59 -12.90 -1.04 -2.15
CA LEU A 59 -11.45 -1.25 -2.25
C LEU A 59 -10.91 -0.28 -3.30
N ARG A 60 -9.90 0.50 -2.92
CA ARG A 60 -9.23 1.52 -3.73
C ARG A 60 -7.72 1.34 -3.62
N CYS A 61 -6.99 1.95 -4.55
CA CYS A 61 -5.53 1.98 -4.51
C CYS A 61 -4.91 0.58 -4.31
N LEU A 62 -5.38 -0.40 -5.08
CA LEU A 62 -4.84 -1.76 -5.06
C LEU A 62 -3.73 -1.86 -6.12
N ALA A 63 -2.52 -2.21 -5.70
CA ALA A 63 -1.39 -2.47 -6.59
C ALA A 63 -0.48 -3.57 -6.02
N VAL A 64 0.17 -4.32 -6.90
CA VAL A 64 1.08 -5.43 -6.57
C VAL A 64 2.29 -5.35 -7.49
N SER A 65 3.49 -5.41 -6.94
CA SER A 65 4.74 -5.41 -7.68
C SER A 65 4.95 -6.76 -8.40
N HIS A 66 5.42 -6.71 -9.65
CA HIS A 66 5.64 -7.87 -10.52
C HIS A 66 6.96 -8.63 -10.25
#